data_AF-A0A922MQN6-F1
#
_entry.id   AF-A0A922MQN6-F1
#
_cell.length_a   1.000
_cell.length_b   1.000
_cell.length_c   1.000
_cell.angle_alpha   90.00
_cell.angle_beta   90.00
_cell.angle_gamma   90.00
#
_symmetry.space_group_name_H-M   'P 1'
#
loop_
_entity.id
_entity.type
_entity.pdbx_description
1 polymer ?
#
loop_
_entity_poly.entity_id
_entity_poly.type
_entity_poly.pdbx_seq_one_letter_code
_entity_poly.pdbx_strand_id
1 'polypeptide(L)'
;VTTMSKLTGFPNTSTPAAAGLTYRGIVENMSIPAELHERPDGKPYATFGDVVPIHCCTPEQVEHHRKTTHHYCDIFTDETLAPLGDLVYVRIDENTAEKVFINRRQRILVVSSDGVLAQWRLAPTFESANVYLAGTPIVDQAGHLVSVVTAKWGRHYAVSALEGEGGYFDTSLPWEKRTIPEGSSVYGNKTFQSRDELREYVASLPPPGTPAAGEATPLVYVGGTPRLVLVAPTGRQLSHHYLHGVITSDVEYL
;
A
#
# COMPACT_ATOMS: atom_id res chain seq x y z
N VAL A 1 -2.61 -13.31 -35.32
CA VAL A 1 -2.14 -12.46 -34.20
C VAL A 1 -2.39 -13.25 -32.94
N THR A 2 -1.35 -13.83 -32.36
CA THR A 2 -1.46 -14.60 -31.11
C THR A 2 -1.81 -13.60 -30.02
N THR A 3 -3.08 -13.57 -29.62
CA THR A 3 -3.53 -12.81 -28.46
C THR A 3 -2.71 -13.27 -27.27
N MET A 4 -1.80 -12.42 -26.78
CA MET A 4 -1.20 -12.68 -25.48
C MET A 4 -2.35 -12.82 -24.50
N SER A 5 -2.43 -13.97 -23.83
CA SER A 5 -3.26 -14.13 -22.65
C SER A 5 -2.96 -12.96 -21.71
N LYS A 6 -3.99 -12.19 -21.35
CA LYS A 6 -3.86 -11.04 -20.45
C LYS A 6 -3.73 -11.56 -19.01
N LEU A 7 -2.59 -12.13 -18.67
CA LEU A 7 -2.29 -12.64 -17.33
C LEU A 7 -2.06 -11.48 -16.36
N THR A 8 -2.65 -11.57 -15.18
CA THR A 8 -2.33 -10.75 -14.00
C THR A 8 -1.70 -11.55 -12.87
N GLY A 9 -1.82 -12.88 -12.90
CA GLY A 9 -1.17 -13.80 -11.97
C GLY A 9 -0.27 -14.82 -12.68
N PHE A 10 0.88 -15.13 -12.06
CA PHE A 10 1.88 -16.03 -12.62
C PHE A 10 2.36 -17.08 -11.59
N PRO A 11 2.62 -18.32 -11.99
CA PRO A 11 2.92 -19.39 -11.02
C PRO A 11 4.32 -19.34 -10.37
N ASN A 12 5.28 -18.55 -10.89
CA ASN A 12 6.67 -18.48 -10.36
C ASN A 12 7.48 -17.22 -10.75
N THR A 13 7.11 -16.48 -11.81
CA THR A 13 7.87 -15.33 -12.33
C THR A 13 6.93 -14.29 -12.92
N SER A 14 7.26 -13.00 -12.87
CA SER A 14 6.46 -11.92 -13.48
C SER A 14 6.40 -11.93 -15.01
N THR A 15 7.14 -12.83 -15.66
CA THR A 15 7.17 -12.98 -17.12
C THR A 15 6.36 -14.21 -17.54
N PRO A 16 5.53 -14.13 -18.61
CA PRO A 16 4.85 -15.29 -19.17
C PRO A 16 5.88 -16.27 -19.76
N ALA A 17 6.21 -17.33 -19.02
CA ALA A 17 6.95 -18.46 -19.59
C ALA A 17 5.97 -19.27 -20.45
N ALA A 18 6.18 -19.24 -21.76
CA ALA A 18 5.40 -20.01 -22.71
C ALA A 18 5.61 -21.52 -22.48
N ALA A 19 4.49 -22.26 -22.38
CA ALA A 19 4.33 -23.70 -22.16
C ALA A 19 4.47 -24.20 -20.70
N GLY A 20 3.35 -24.67 -20.13
CA GLY A 20 3.32 -25.44 -18.87
C GLY A 20 2.89 -24.68 -17.60
N LEU A 21 2.23 -23.52 -17.72
CA LEU A 21 1.75 -22.74 -16.58
C LEU A 21 0.73 -23.54 -15.76
N THR A 22 1.17 -24.15 -14.67
CA THR A 22 0.28 -24.69 -13.64
C THR A 22 0.12 -23.63 -12.58
N TYR A 23 -0.99 -22.88 -12.64
CA TYR A 23 -1.36 -21.92 -11.60
C TYR A 23 -1.36 -22.58 -10.22
N ARG A 24 -1.04 -21.81 -9.19
CA ARG A 24 -0.99 -22.29 -7.80
C ARG A 24 -2.31 -21.98 -7.09
N GLY A 25 -2.56 -22.70 -6.00
CA GLY A 25 -3.73 -22.49 -5.14
C GLY A 25 -5.02 -23.14 -5.65
N ILE A 26 -6.15 -22.67 -5.13
CA ILE A 26 -7.48 -23.12 -5.55
C ILE A 26 -7.92 -22.24 -6.71
N VAL A 27 -7.80 -22.75 -7.93
CA VAL A 27 -8.19 -22.02 -9.14
C VAL A 27 -9.61 -22.41 -9.52
N GLU A 28 -10.49 -21.41 -9.64
CA GLU A 28 -11.88 -21.57 -10.07
C GLU A 28 -12.11 -20.83 -11.40
N ASN A 29 -13.10 -21.30 -12.16
CA ASN A 29 -13.54 -20.62 -13.38
C ASN A 29 -14.33 -19.37 -12.98
N MET A 30 -13.73 -18.19 -13.17
CA MET A 30 -14.32 -16.91 -12.87
C MET A 30 -13.68 -15.85 -13.78
N SER A 31 -14.49 -15.26 -14.66
CA SER A 31 -14.04 -14.19 -15.54
C SER A 31 -14.09 -12.85 -14.82
N ILE A 32 -12.93 -12.23 -14.65
CA ILE A 32 -12.78 -10.91 -14.04
C ILE A 32 -12.11 -9.99 -15.07
N PRO A 33 -12.71 -8.84 -15.44
CA PRO A 33 -12.10 -7.94 -16.40
C PRO A 33 -10.84 -7.28 -15.82
N ALA A 34 -9.84 -7.06 -16.66
CA ALA A 34 -8.68 -6.23 -16.35
C ALA A 34 -8.05 -5.70 -17.63
N GLU A 35 -7.46 -4.51 -17.54
CA GLU A 35 -6.64 -3.91 -18.59
C GLU A 35 -5.20 -3.86 -18.12
N LEU A 36 -4.28 -4.26 -19.00
CA LEU A 36 -2.85 -4.29 -18.72
C LEU A 36 -2.17 -3.07 -19.32
N HIS A 37 -1.30 -2.49 -18.52
CA HIS A 37 -0.56 -1.27 -18.81
C HIS A 37 0.90 -1.45 -18.41
N GLU A 38 1.75 -0.52 -18.87
CA GLU A 38 3.15 -0.48 -18.50
C GLU A 38 3.48 0.92 -17.98
N ARG A 39 4.17 0.97 -16.84
CA ARG A 39 4.68 2.22 -16.26
C ARG A 39 5.87 2.73 -17.07
N PRO A 40 6.23 4.03 -16.97
CA PRO A 40 7.42 4.56 -17.65
C PRO A 40 8.75 3.86 -17.29
N ASP A 41 8.82 3.17 -16.15
CA ASP A 41 9.97 2.37 -15.72
C ASP A 41 9.96 0.92 -16.24
N GLY A 42 8.99 0.57 -17.10
CA GLY A 42 8.84 -0.76 -17.69
C GLY A 42 8.13 -1.78 -16.80
N LYS A 43 7.66 -1.39 -15.60
CA LYS A 43 6.90 -2.29 -14.73
C LYS A 43 5.46 -2.45 -15.23
N PRO A 44 5.00 -3.70 -15.46
CA PRO A 44 3.61 -3.95 -15.83
C PRO A 44 2.67 -3.79 -14.63
N TYR A 45 1.48 -3.25 -14.89
CA TYR A 45 0.40 -3.16 -13.92
C TYR A 45 -0.96 -3.40 -14.59
N ALA A 46 -1.98 -3.62 -13.79
CA ALA A 46 -3.35 -3.80 -14.23
C ALA A 46 -4.27 -2.70 -13.70
N THR A 47 -5.44 -2.59 -14.31
CA THR A 47 -6.54 -1.69 -13.89
C THR A 47 -7.86 -2.42 -14.01
N PHE A 48 -8.86 -1.96 -13.26
CA PHE A 48 -10.24 -2.42 -13.33
C PHE A 48 -11.14 -1.21 -13.64
N GLY A 49 -11.42 -0.98 -14.93
CA GLY A 49 -11.92 0.33 -15.36
C GLY A 49 -10.93 1.42 -14.95
N ASP A 50 -11.43 2.46 -14.29
CA ASP A 50 -10.59 3.57 -13.81
C ASP A 50 -9.88 3.31 -12.47
N VAL A 51 -10.05 2.12 -11.87
CA VAL A 51 -9.41 1.76 -10.60
C VAL A 51 -7.95 1.37 -10.81
N VAL A 52 -7.04 2.09 -10.13
CA VAL A 52 -5.58 1.96 -10.30
C VAL A 52 -4.83 2.19 -8.99
N PRO A 53 -3.73 1.48 -8.70
CA PRO A 53 -2.90 1.80 -7.56
C PRO A 53 -2.19 3.16 -7.68
N ILE A 54 -2.11 3.91 -6.59
CA ILE A 54 -1.54 5.27 -6.59
C ILE A 54 -0.07 5.22 -7.04
N HIS A 55 0.72 4.27 -6.53
CA HIS A 55 2.13 4.13 -6.89
C HIS A 55 2.39 3.72 -8.36
N CYS A 56 1.37 3.33 -9.11
CA CYS A 56 1.48 3.04 -10.55
C CYS A 56 1.28 4.28 -11.43
N CYS A 57 0.78 5.38 -10.88
CA CYS A 57 0.40 6.57 -11.63
C CYS A 57 1.59 7.51 -11.87
N THR A 58 1.60 8.20 -13.02
CA THR A 58 2.46 9.38 -13.23
C THR A 58 1.96 10.57 -12.40
N PRO A 59 2.78 11.61 -12.19
CA PRO A 59 2.33 12.83 -11.52
C PRO A 59 1.07 13.46 -12.14
N GLU A 60 0.93 13.42 -13.47
CA GLU A 60 -0.23 13.94 -14.19
C GLU A 60 -1.49 13.10 -13.92
N GLN A 61 -1.34 11.78 -13.84
CA GLN A 61 -2.45 10.88 -13.48
C GLN A 61 -2.86 11.09 -12.02
N VAL A 62 -1.89 11.25 -11.10
CA VAL A 62 -2.17 11.58 -9.70
C VAL A 62 -2.95 12.89 -9.59
N GLU A 63 -2.55 13.93 -10.31
CA GLU A 63 -3.26 15.22 -10.36
C GLU A 63 -4.70 15.10 -10.88
N HIS A 64 -4.93 14.16 -11.79
CA HIS A 64 -6.26 13.88 -12.31
C HIS A 64 -7.13 13.14 -11.28
N HIS A 65 -6.69 11.97 -10.81
CA HIS A 65 -7.50 11.08 -9.97
C HIS A 65 -7.76 11.66 -8.57
N ARG A 66 -6.84 12.45 -8.00
CA ARG A 66 -7.00 13.00 -6.63
C ARG A 66 -8.21 13.92 -6.46
N LYS A 67 -8.82 14.38 -7.55
CA LYS A 67 -9.95 15.32 -7.54
C LYS A 67 -11.29 14.65 -7.24
N THR A 68 -11.41 13.37 -7.53
CA THR A 68 -12.69 12.63 -7.50
C THR A 68 -12.62 11.34 -6.68
N THR A 69 -11.42 10.85 -6.39
CA THR A 69 -11.23 9.56 -5.72
C THR A 69 -11.86 9.50 -4.32
N HIS A 70 -12.39 8.33 -3.99
CA HIS A 70 -12.52 7.90 -2.60
C HIS A 70 -11.15 7.56 -2.01
N HIS A 71 -11.00 7.72 -0.70
CA HIS A 71 -9.70 7.56 -0.02
C HIS A 71 -9.48 6.14 0.50
N TYR A 72 -8.89 5.31 -0.38
CA TYR A 72 -8.33 4.01 -0.04
C TYR A 72 -6.81 4.11 -0.12
N CYS A 73 -6.11 3.54 0.86
CA CYS A 73 -4.65 3.64 0.88
C CYS A 73 -4.07 2.92 -0.35
N ASP A 74 -3.34 3.67 -1.16
CA ASP A 74 -2.72 3.22 -2.41
C ASP A 74 -3.69 2.78 -3.52
N ILE A 75 -4.96 3.21 -3.50
CA ILE A 75 -5.93 2.93 -4.56
C ILE A 75 -6.68 4.21 -4.94
N PHE A 76 -6.63 4.56 -6.23
CA PHE A 76 -7.57 5.52 -6.82
C PHE A 76 -8.82 4.81 -7.33
N THR A 77 -9.99 5.34 -6.97
CA THR A 77 -11.30 4.85 -7.42
C THR A 77 -12.36 5.93 -7.22
N ASP A 78 -13.19 6.18 -8.23
CA ASP A 78 -14.34 7.10 -8.12
C ASP A 78 -15.56 6.44 -7.48
N GLU A 79 -15.54 5.12 -7.30
CA GLU A 79 -16.60 4.35 -6.66
C GLU A 79 -16.16 3.77 -5.32
N THR A 80 -17.12 3.59 -4.41
CA THR A 80 -16.90 2.86 -3.16
C THR A 80 -16.73 1.37 -3.45
N LEU A 81 -15.63 0.79 -2.98
CA LEU A 81 -15.35 -0.65 -3.12
C LEU A 81 -16.27 -1.50 -2.25
N ALA A 82 -16.58 -2.70 -2.72
CA ALA A 82 -17.40 -3.67 -1.99
C ALA A 82 -16.75 -4.07 -0.64
N PRO A 83 -17.56 -4.42 0.39
CA PRO A 83 -17.02 -4.84 1.68
C PRO A 83 -16.14 -6.08 1.59
N LEU A 84 -15.09 -6.15 2.42
CA LEU A 84 -14.20 -7.29 2.48
C LEU A 84 -14.85 -8.46 3.24
N GLY A 85 -15.09 -9.57 2.54
CA GLY A 85 -15.57 -10.83 3.14
C GLY A 85 -14.46 -11.65 3.80
N ASP A 86 -14.71 -12.94 4.03
CA ASP A 86 -13.71 -13.88 4.59
C ASP A 86 -12.83 -14.53 3.52
N LEU A 87 -13.29 -14.54 2.28
CA LEU A 87 -12.57 -15.02 1.11
C LEU A 87 -12.81 -14.09 -0.07
N VAL A 88 -11.86 -14.10 -1.01
CA VAL A 88 -11.90 -13.31 -2.24
C VAL A 88 -11.37 -14.14 -3.41
N TYR A 89 -11.61 -13.63 -4.61
CA TYR A 89 -11.10 -14.16 -5.86
C TYR A 89 -10.11 -13.16 -6.46
N VAL A 90 -8.88 -13.60 -6.70
CA VAL A 90 -7.81 -12.79 -7.28
C VAL A 90 -7.61 -13.21 -8.73
N ARG A 91 -7.76 -12.26 -9.65
CA ARG A 91 -7.69 -12.56 -11.08
C ARG A 91 -6.33 -13.14 -11.48
N ILE A 92 -6.34 -14.30 -12.16
CA ILE A 92 -5.14 -14.87 -12.78
C ILE A 92 -5.11 -14.51 -14.27
N ASP A 93 -6.19 -14.86 -14.98
CA ASP A 93 -6.35 -14.62 -16.41
C ASP A 93 -7.80 -14.21 -16.74
N GLU A 94 -8.17 -14.29 -18.02
CA GLU A 94 -9.49 -13.86 -18.50
C GLU A 94 -10.66 -14.79 -18.07
N ASN A 95 -10.36 -16.03 -17.66
CA ASN A 95 -11.36 -17.05 -17.36
C ASN A 95 -11.20 -17.66 -15.96
N THR A 96 -10.11 -17.38 -15.26
CA THR A 96 -9.77 -18.01 -13.99
C THR A 96 -9.30 -17.02 -12.93
N ALA A 97 -9.61 -17.35 -11.68
CA ALA A 97 -9.19 -16.61 -10.50
C ALA A 97 -8.74 -17.59 -9.39
N GLU A 98 -7.79 -17.16 -8.58
CA GLU A 98 -7.41 -17.88 -7.36
C GLU A 98 -8.36 -17.50 -6.23
N LYS A 99 -8.95 -18.50 -5.60
CA LYS A 99 -9.74 -18.35 -4.38
C LYS A 99 -8.82 -18.40 -3.16
N VAL A 100 -8.83 -17.33 -2.37
CA VAL A 100 -7.96 -17.17 -1.20
C VAL A 100 -8.75 -16.68 0.02
N PHE A 101 -8.30 -17.07 1.21
CA PHE A 101 -8.84 -16.56 2.46
C PHE A 101 -8.16 -15.26 2.88
N ILE A 102 -8.92 -14.36 3.49
CA ILE A 102 -8.41 -13.13 4.08
C ILE A 102 -7.90 -13.42 5.49
N ASN A 103 -6.61 -13.14 5.70
CA ASN A 103 -5.96 -13.19 6.99
C ASN A 103 -5.92 -11.79 7.63
N ARG A 104 -6.80 -11.57 8.61
CA ARG A 104 -6.87 -10.33 9.40
C ARG A 104 -5.87 -10.27 10.56
N ARG A 105 -5.19 -11.38 10.85
CA ARG A 105 -4.16 -11.48 11.90
C ARG A 105 -2.80 -11.02 11.38
N GLN A 106 -2.46 -11.38 10.15
CA GLN A 106 -1.23 -10.93 9.51
C GLN A 106 -1.50 -9.70 8.67
N ARG A 107 -0.92 -8.57 9.08
CA ARG A 107 -1.17 -7.26 8.47
C ARG A 107 0.11 -6.68 7.89
N ILE A 108 -0.04 -5.96 6.79
CA ILE A 108 1.03 -5.19 6.15
C ILE A 108 0.70 -3.70 6.28
N LEU A 109 1.68 -2.89 6.66
CA LEU A 109 1.56 -1.45 6.60
C LEU A 109 1.70 -1.00 5.14
N VAL A 110 0.60 -0.45 4.60
CA VAL A 110 0.60 0.27 3.32
C VAL A 110 0.58 1.76 3.63
N VAL A 111 1.35 2.54 2.87
CA VAL A 111 1.36 3.99 2.89
C VAL A 111 1.34 4.53 1.46
N SER A 112 0.66 5.64 1.25
CA SER A 112 0.56 6.28 -0.06
C SER A 112 0.40 7.79 0.08
N SER A 113 0.69 8.53 -0.98
CA SER A 113 0.40 9.96 -1.06
C SER A 113 -0.10 10.29 -2.46
N ASP A 114 -1.22 11.01 -2.53
CA ASP A 114 -1.80 11.54 -3.77
C ASP A 114 -1.52 13.05 -3.94
N GLY A 115 -0.61 13.60 -3.12
CA GLY A 115 -0.31 15.02 -3.09
C GLY A 115 -1.37 15.89 -2.41
N VAL A 116 -2.35 15.29 -1.72
CA VAL A 116 -3.29 15.96 -0.81
C VAL A 116 -3.30 15.26 0.54
N LEU A 117 -3.38 13.92 0.53
CA LEU A 117 -3.40 13.09 1.72
C LEU A 117 -2.25 12.08 1.71
N ALA A 118 -1.49 12.06 2.79
CA ALA A 118 -0.56 10.99 3.12
C ALA A 118 -1.30 9.91 3.90
N GLN A 119 -1.81 8.90 3.19
CA GLN A 119 -2.63 7.82 3.73
C GLN A 119 -1.79 6.66 4.28
N TRP A 120 -2.33 5.95 5.27
CA TRP A 120 -1.74 4.74 5.82
C TRP A 120 -2.82 3.73 6.22
N ARG A 121 -2.52 2.43 6.10
CA ARG A 121 -3.43 1.33 6.43
C ARG A 121 -2.67 0.11 6.97
N LEU A 122 -3.17 -0.49 8.04
CA LEU A 122 -2.75 -1.81 8.50
C LEU A 122 -3.60 -2.88 7.80
N ALA A 123 -3.29 -3.09 6.52
CA ALA A 123 -4.09 -3.89 5.60
C ALA A 123 -4.05 -5.37 5.99
N PRO A 124 -5.19 -6.07 6.02
CA PRO A 124 -5.20 -7.54 6.07
C PRO A 124 -4.50 -8.10 4.82
N THR A 125 -4.21 -9.40 4.86
CA THR A 125 -3.48 -10.05 3.78
C THR A 125 -4.20 -11.27 3.21
N PHE A 126 -3.86 -11.66 1.99
CA PHE A 126 -3.99 -13.05 1.56
C PHE A 126 -2.61 -13.61 1.24
N GLU A 127 -2.44 -14.93 1.36
CA GLU A 127 -1.21 -15.60 0.97
C GLU A 127 -1.39 -16.29 -0.39
N SER A 128 -0.44 -16.12 -1.30
CA SER A 128 -0.43 -16.84 -2.56
C SER A 128 0.99 -17.17 -3.01
N ALA A 129 1.13 -18.34 -3.63
CA ALA A 129 2.36 -18.73 -4.32
C ALA A 129 2.40 -18.20 -5.77
N ASN A 130 1.30 -17.66 -6.28
CA ASN A 130 1.31 -16.91 -7.53
C ASN A 130 1.98 -15.53 -7.29
N VAL A 131 2.58 -15.00 -8.35
CA VAL A 131 3.11 -13.65 -8.45
C VAL A 131 2.07 -12.81 -9.16
N TYR A 132 1.53 -11.80 -8.49
CA TYR A 132 0.53 -10.90 -9.06
C TYR A 132 1.13 -9.57 -9.49
N LEU A 133 0.56 -8.95 -10.53
CA LEU A 133 0.85 -7.58 -10.91
C LEU A 133 0.19 -6.60 -9.92
N ALA A 134 0.78 -5.41 -9.77
CA ALA A 134 0.07 -4.28 -9.17
C ALA A 134 -1.24 -4.02 -9.94
N GLY A 135 -2.29 -3.66 -9.22
CA GLY A 135 -3.62 -3.40 -9.78
C GLY A 135 -4.42 -4.63 -10.17
N THR A 136 -3.91 -5.85 -9.92
CA THR A 136 -4.67 -7.09 -10.16
C THR A 136 -5.99 -7.04 -9.37
N PRO A 137 -7.16 -7.22 -10.03
CA PRO A 137 -8.45 -7.14 -9.35
C PRO A 137 -8.65 -8.22 -8.28
N ILE A 138 -9.22 -7.81 -7.16
CA ILE A 138 -9.64 -8.67 -6.05
C ILE A 138 -11.15 -8.49 -5.88
N VAL A 139 -11.92 -9.54 -6.15
CA VAL A 139 -13.39 -9.48 -6.15
C VAL A 139 -14.02 -10.41 -5.12
N ASP A 140 -15.26 -10.12 -4.74
CA ASP A 140 -16.08 -11.02 -3.92
C ASP A 140 -16.65 -12.19 -4.77
N GLN A 141 -17.44 -13.07 -4.15
CA GLN A 141 -18.06 -14.20 -4.85
C GLN A 141 -19.08 -13.77 -5.93
N ALA A 142 -19.64 -12.57 -5.82
CA ALA A 142 -20.58 -12.02 -6.80
C ALA A 142 -19.86 -11.27 -7.94
N GLY A 143 -18.54 -11.13 -7.87
CA GLY A 143 -17.72 -10.43 -8.85
C GLY A 143 -17.63 -8.91 -8.64
N HIS A 144 -18.09 -8.38 -7.49
CA HIS A 144 -17.90 -6.97 -7.17
C HIS A 144 -16.46 -6.71 -6.73
N LEU A 145 -15.89 -5.58 -7.15
CA LEU A 145 -14.54 -5.20 -6.79
C LEU A 145 -14.45 -4.85 -5.30
N VAL A 146 -13.61 -5.60 -4.58
CA VAL A 146 -13.36 -5.41 -3.14
C VAL A 146 -12.07 -4.62 -2.93
N SER A 147 -11.06 -4.88 -3.74
CA SER A 147 -9.74 -4.22 -3.69
C SER A 147 -8.96 -4.50 -4.97
N VAL A 148 -7.74 -3.98 -5.04
CA VAL A 148 -6.74 -4.36 -6.05
C VAL A 148 -5.43 -4.69 -5.35
N VAL A 149 -4.61 -5.53 -5.97
CA VAL A 149 -3.28 -5.86 -5.45
C VAL A 149 -2.40 -4.60 -5.46
N THR A 150 -1.83 -4.25 -4.32
CA THR A 150 -0.97 -3.05 -4.17
C THR A 150 0.47 -3.44 -3.85
N ALA A 151 0.69 -3.89 -2.62
CA ALA A 151 1.98 -4.25 -2.08
C ALA A 151 1.99 -5.66 -1.48
N LYS A 152 3.17 -6.22 -1.27
CA LYS A 152 3.34 -7.53 -0.65
C LYS A 152 4.53 -7.59 0.30
N TRP A 153 4.53 -8.60 1.16
CA TRP A 153 5.69 -9.05 1.94
C TRP A 153 5.84 -10.56 1.77
N GLY A 154 6.92 -10.99 1.13
CA GLY A 154 7.11 -12.38 0.73
C GLY A 154 5.99 -12.88 -0.19
N ARG A 155 5.12 -13.76 0.34
CA ARG A 155 3.94 -14.33 -0.33
C ARG A 155 2.61 -13.73 0.13
N HIS A 156 2.67 -12.75 1.04
CA HIS A 156 1.49 -12.12 1.61
C HIS A 156 1.20 -10.81 0.90
N TYR A 157 0.06 -10.71 0.25
CA TYR A 157 -0.38 -9.52 -0.48
C TYR A 157 -1.31 -8.70 0.39
N ALA A 158 -1.10 -7.39 0.44
CA ALA A 158 -1.96 -6.47 1.17
C ALA A 158 -3.29 -6.31 0.43
N VAL A 159 -4.39 -6.31 1.19
CA VAL A 159 -5.75 -6.01 0.68
C VAL A 159 -6.17 -4.69 1.28
N SER A 160 -5.98 -3.60 0.53
CA SER A 160 -6.35 -2.26 1.00
C SER A 160 -7.86 -2.09 0.90
N ALA A 161 -8.49 -1.90 2.05
CA ALA A 161 -9.93 -1.72 2.21
C ALA A 161 -10.19 -0.68 3.32
N LEU A 162 -11.45 -0.31 3.53
CA LEU A 162 -11.83 0.58 4.63
C LEU A 162 -11.76 -0.08 6.01
N GLU A 163 -11.77 -1.42 6.07
CA GLU A 163 -11.68 -2.15 7.34
C GLU A 163 -10.27 -2.09 7.97
N GLY A 164 -10.23 -2.22 9.30
CA GLY A 164 -8.98 -2.23 10.07
C GLY A 164 -8.44 -0.85 10.42
N GLU A 165 -7.34 -0.82 11.17
CA GLU A 165 -6.67 0.42 11.57
C GLU A 165 -6.05 1.12 10.36
N GLY A 166 -6.28 2.43 10.26
CA GLY A 166 -5.76 3.26 9.19
C GLY A 166 -6.16 4.72 9.39
N GLY A 167 -5.61 5.60 8.57
CA GLY A 167 -5.87 7.03 8.62
C GLY A 167 -5.10 7.75 7.53
N TYR A 168 -5.06 9.08 7.63
CA TYR A 168 -4.30 9.92 6.72
C TYR A 168 -3.87 11.20 7.42
N PHE A 169 -2.84 11.84 6.87
CA PHE A 169 -2.44 13.20 7.21
C PHE A 169 -2.74 14.12 6.02
N ASP A 170 -3.27 15.31 6.30
CA ASP A 170 -3.50 16.37 5.31
C ASP A 170 -2.17 17.08 5.04
N THR A 171 -1.52 16.70 3.93
CA THR A 171 -0.20 17.18 3.50
C THR A 171 0.06 16.74 2.06
N SER A 172 0.63 17.63 1.26
CA SER A 172 1.06 17.32 -0.10
C SER A 172 2.40 16.59 -0.15
N LEU A 173 3.10 16.48 0.99
CA LEU A 173 4.41 15.84 1.05
C LEU A 173 4.29 14.30 0.97
N PRO A 174 5.21 13.62 0.27
CA PRO A 174 5.26 12.17 0.26
C PRO A 174 5.75 11.63 1.61
N TRP A 175 5.51 10.34 1.85
CA TRP A 175 6.02 9.65 3.04
C TRP A 175 7.55 9.52 3.02
N GLU A 176 8.19 9.87 4.14
CA GLU A 176 9.60 9.55 4.37
C GLU A 176 9.74 8.24 5.14
N LYS A 177 10.43 7.25 4.57
CA LYS A 177 10.74 6.00 5.25
C LYS A 177 12.10 6.09 5.95
N ARG A 178 12.15 5.73 7.23
CA ARG A 178 13.37 5.74 8.05
C ARG A 178 13.50 4.45 8.85
N THR A 179 14.72 4.03 9.14
CA THR A 179 15.00 2.87 10.00
C THR A 179 15.34 3.35 11.40
N ILE A 180 14.84 2.66 12.42
CA ILE A 180 15.20 2.91 13.82
C ILE A 180 16.48 2.13 14.14
N PRO A 181 17.60 2.79 14.47
CA PRO A 181 18.79 2.09 14.96
C PRO A 181 18.49 1.38 16.28
N GLU A 182 19.13 0.24 16.52
CA GLU A 182 18.94 -0.54 17.74
C GLU A 182 19.20 0.32 19.00
N GLY A 183 18.37 0.14 20.03
CA GLY A 183 18.46 0.88 21.29
C GLY A 183 18.08 2.37 21.23
N SER A 184 17.76 2.91 20.05
CA SER A 184 17.50 4.34 19.90
C SER A 184 16.07 4.76 20.25
N SER A 185 15.94 5.96 20.82
CA SER A 185 14.66 6.65 20.97
C SER A 185 14.34 7.48 19.72
N VAL A 186 13.06 7.65 19.39
CA VAL A 186 12.60 8.43 18.22
C VAL A 186 11.81 9.64 18.70
N TYR A 187 12.08 10.80 18.12
CA TYR A 187 11.21 11.97 18.23
C TYR A 187 11.24 12.76 16.92
N GLY A 188 10.05 13.06 16.39
CA GLY A 188 9.92 13.75 15.12
C GLY A 188 10.69 13.05 14.00
N ASN A 189 11.59 13.77 13.35
CA ASN A 189 12.44 13.26 12.28
C ASN A 189 13.85 12.86 12.77
N LYS A 190 14.04 12.62 14.07
CA LYS A 190 15.35 12.29 14.66
C LYS A 190 15.31 11.05 15.53
N THR A 191 16.49 10.45 15.68
CA THR A 191 16.78 9.33 16.60
C THR A 191 17.86 9.75 17.59
N PHE A 192 17.79 9.24 18.81
CA PHE A 192 18.66 9.63 19.93
C PHE A 192 19.17 8.38 20.66
N GLN A 193 20.41 8.44 21.14
CA GLN A 193 21.03 7.32 21.88
C GLN A 193 20.58 7.30 23.34
N SER A 194 20.17 8.43 23.88
CA SER A 194 19.64 8.54 25.23
C SER A 194 18.36 9.37 25.31
N ARG A 195 17.62 9.17 26.40
CA ARG A 195 16.42 9.97 26.69
C ARG A 195 16.78 11.42 27.02
N ASP A 196 17.95 11.67 27.60
CA ASP A 196 18.37 13.02 27.98
C ASP A 196 18.73 13.86 26.75
N GLU A 197 19.46 13.30 25.77
CA GLU A 197 19.71 13.93 24.47
C GLU A 197 18.40 14.32 23.75
N LEU A 198 17.41 13.41 23.78
CA LEU A 198 16.08 13.68 23.23
C LEU A 198 15.44 14.88 23.94
N ARG A 199 15.47 14.92 25.27
CA ARG A 199 14.86 16.02 26.04
C ARG A 199 15.54 17.35 25.77
N GLU A 200 16.86 17.36 25.66
CA GLU A 200 17.64 18.56 25.31
C GLU A 200 17.27 19.05 23.90
N TYR A 201 17.20 18.15 22.92
CA TYR A 201 16.75 18.50 21.58
C TYR A 201 15.35 19.10 21.59
N VAL A 202 14.40 18.45 22.26
CA VAL A 202 13.01 18.91 22.38
C VAL A 202 12.93 20.27 23.09
N ALA A 203 13.79 20.54 24.06
CA ALA A 203 13.87 21.84 24.73
C ALA A 203 14.44 22.94 23.83
N SER A 204 15.35 22.60 22.91
CA SER A 204 15.94 23.54 21.95
C SER A 204 15.00 23.94 20.80
N LEU A 205 13.95 23.16 20.55
CA LEU A 205 13.00 23.44 19.47
C LEU A 205 12.08 24.63 19.81
N PRO A 206 11.66 25.41 18.79
CA PRO A 206 10.68 26.47 18.98
C PRO A 206 9.41 25.99 19.71
N PRO A 207 8.72 26.86 20.48
CA PRO A 207 7.46 26.50 21.12
C PRO A 207 6.43 25.92 20.12
N PRO A 208 5.57 24.97 20.55
CA PRO A 208 4.47 24.51 19.73
C PRO A 208 3.62 25.67 19.22
N GLY A 209 3.23 25.64 17.94
CA GLY A 209 2.45 26.71 17.30
C GLY A 209 3.27 27.91 16.80
N THR A 210 4.60 27.91 16.97
CA THR A 210 5.46 28.91 16.31
C THR A 210 5.28 28.81 14.80
N PRO A 211 4.88 29.89 14.10
CA PRO A 211 4.71 29.86 12.65
C PRO A 211 6.00 29.45 11.94
N ALA A 212 5.91 28.51 11.02
CA ALA A 212 6.99 28.13 10.13
C ALA A 212 6.44 27.92 8.72
N ALA A 213 7.21 28.32 7.72
CA ALA A 213 6.87 28.06 6.33
C ALA A 213 7.05 26.56 6.01
N GLY A 214 6.13 26.03 5.21
CA GLY A 214 6.14 24.63 4.76
C GLY A 214 5.03 23.79 5.39
N GLU A 215 4.91 22.56 4.91
CA GLU A 215 3.89 21.59 5.33
C GLU A 215 4.45 20.55 6.30
N ALA A 216 3.56 19.86 7.01
CA ALA A 216 3.96 18.81 7.92
C ALA A 216 4.44 17.56 7.16
N THR A 217 5.58 17.01 7.56
CA THR A 217 6.20 15.84 6.92
C THR A 217 5.70 14.55 7.57
N PRO A 218 5.10 13.62 6.81
CA PRO A 218 4.71 12.31 7.29
C PRO A 218 5.88 11.33 7.21
N LEU A 219 6.17 10.62 8.31
CA LEU A 219 7.26 9.66 8.40
C LEU A 219 6.78 8.27 8.82
N VAL A 220 7.33 7.24 8.17
CA VAL A 220 7.26 5.85 8.61
C VAL A 220 8.62 5.45 9.15
N TYR A 221 8.68 5.15 10.44
CA TYR A 221 9.83 4.50 11.04
C TYR A 221 9.62 2.98 11.08
N VAL A 222 10.55 2.24 10.47
CA VAL A 222 10.58 0.77 10.45
C VAL A 222 11.65 0.23 11.39
N GLY A 223 11.48 -1.02 11.83
CA GLY A 223 12.37 -1.70 12.77
C GLY A 223 11.60 -2.44 13.86
N GLY A 224 12.25 -2.75 14.98
CA GLY A 224 11.64 -3.54 16.06
C GLY A 224 10.45 -2.85 16.77
N THR A 225 10.35 -1.52 16.69
CA THR A 225 9.25 -0.74 17.27
C THR A 225 8.74 0.29 16.25
N PRO A 226 8.05 -0.18 15.19
CA PRO A 226 7.66 0.67 14.09
C PRO A 226 6.64 1.72 14.52
N ARG A 227 6.63 2.86 13.83
CA ARG A 227 5.79 3.99 14.21
C ARG A 227 5.54 4.96 13.07
N LEU A 228 4.40 5.63 13.13
CA LEU A 228 4.05 6.74 12.24
C LEU A 228 4.26 8.05 13.00
N VAL A 229 4.87 9.03 12.35
CA VAL A 229 5.16 10.33 12.95
C VAL A 229 4.77 11.43 11.97
N LEU A 230 4.09 12.46 12.44
CA LEU A 230 3.89 13.69 11.68
C LEU A 230 4.72 14.81 12.32
N VAL A 231 5.49 15.54 11.50
CA VAL A 231 6.47 16.52 11.99
C VAL A 231 6.23 17.87 11.33
N ALA A 232 6.11 18.92 12.12
CA ALA A 232 6.02 20.29 11.62
C ALA A 232 7.36 20.72 10.99
N PRO A 233 7.37 21.72 10.08
CA PRO A 233 8.60 22.26 9.49
C PRO A 233 9.65 22.72 10.52
N THR A 234 9.24 23.07 11.74
CA THR A 234 10.14 23.41 12.85
C THR A 234 10.92 22.23 13.42
N GLY A 235 10.62 20.99 13.01
CA GLY A 235 11.13 19.76 13.62
C GLY A 235 10.35 19.31 14.86
N ARG A 236 9.33 20.07 15.29
CA ARG A 236 8.42 19.65 16.37
C ARG A 236 7.53 18.50 15.88
N GLN A 237 7.41 17.48 16.70
CA GLN A 237 6.48 16.39 16.49
C GLN A 237 5.04 16.87 16.72
N LEU A 238 4.15 16.56 15.77
CA LEU A 238 2.71 16.80 15.86
C LEU A 238 1.96 15.55 16.32
N SER A 239 2.35 14.38 15.79
CA SER A 239 1.78 13.09 16.18
C SER A 239 2.86 11.99 16.24
N HIS A 240 2.60 10.95 17.04
CA HIS A 240 3.49 9.80 17.18
C HIS A 240 2.67 8.57 17.56
N HIS A 241 2.61 7.61 16.65
CA HIS A 241 1.77 6.42 16.77
C HIS A 241 2.67 5.20 16.78
N TYR A 242 2.68 4.47 17.90
CA TYR A 242 3.31 3.16 17.96
C TYR A 242 2.46 2.15 17.20
N LEU A 243 3.09 1.44 16.27
CA LEU A 243 2.44 0.38 15.51
C LEU A 243 2.74 -0.97 16.16
N HIS A 244 1.71 -1.81 16.27
CA HIS A 244 1.80 -3.14 16.87
C HIS A 244 1.18 -4.18 15.94
N GLY A 245 1.76 -5.39 15.91
CA GLY A 245 1.19 -6.52 15.17
C GLY A 245 1.14 -6.35 13.65
N VAL A 246 1.99 -5.49 13.08
CA VAL A 246 2.02 -5.21 11.64
C VAL A 246 3.43 -5.36 11.05
N ILE A 247 3.49 -5.84 9.81
CA ILE A 247 4.71 -5.94 9.02
C ILE A 247 5.00 -4.58 8.38
N THR A 248 6.20 -4.03 8.63
CA THR A 248 6.62 -2.72 8.09
C THR A 248 7.93 -2.77 7.30
N SER A 249 8.75 -3.80 7.50
CA SER A 249 10.01 -4.02 6.77
C SER A 249 9.76 -4.84 5.51
N ASP A 250 10.57 -4.63 4.47
CA ASP A 250 10.58 -5.42 3.23
C ASP A 250 9.22 -5.54 2.52
N VAL A 251 8.39 -4.52 2.68
CA VAL A 251 7.15 -4.35 1.92
C VAL A 251 7.50 -3.83 0.53
N GLU A 252 7.13 -4.60 -0.50
CA GLU A 252 7.37 -4.33 -1.91
C GLU A 252 6.08 -3.79 -2.54
N TYR A 253 6.13 -2.58 -3.09
CA TYR A 253 5.09 -2.05 -3.99
C TYR A 253 5.41 -2.55 -5.41
N LEU A 254 4.43 -3.22 -6.01
CA LEU A 254 4.65 -4.10 -7.17
C LEU A 254 4.92 -3.32 -8.47
#